data_AF-A0A810Q198-F1
#
_entry.id   AF-A0A810Q198-F1
#
_cell.length_a   1.000
_cell.length_b   1.000
_cell.length_c   1.000
_cell.angle_alpha   90.00
_cell.angle_beta   90.00
_cell.angle_gamma   90.00
#
_symmetry.space_group_name_H-M   'P 1'
#
loop_
_entity.id
_entity.type
_entity.pdbx_description
1 polymer ?
#
loop_
_entity_poly.entity_id
_entity_poly.type
_entity_poly.pdbx_seq_one_letter_code
_entity_poly.pdbx_strand_id
1 'polypeptide(L)'
;MNRKSKAFWEQVRGAYERGEGSYQELAERFGVSKRTICRHGKDEAWEKTEPLLRPEQRAMREVTQKLHSAAMREVERLEEQEADVKTIRDLTALVRELNQLAKCDREDRTESLRVQWGEETEQWSE
;
A
#
# COMPACT_ATOMS: atom_id res chain seq x y z
N MET A 1 34.88 26.72 -16.24
CA MET A 1 33.66 26.07 -15.69
C MET A 1 32.90 25.43 -16.84
N ASN A 2 32.86 24.09 -16.89
CA ASN A 2 32.08 23.37 -17.92
C ASN A 2 30.60 23.68 -17.73
N ARG A 3 30.01 24.45 -18.65
CA ARG A 3 28.56 24.66 -18.69
C ARG A 3 27.92 23.34 -19.09
N LYS A 4 27.26 22.68 -18.13
CA LYS A 4 26.40 21.53 -18.40
C LYS A 4 25.24 21.99 -19.29
N SER A 5 24.77 21.12 -20.19
CA SER A 5 23.70 21.45 -21.13
C SER A 5 22.34 21.62 -20.44
N LYS A 6 21.39 22.28 -21.11
CA LYS A 6 20.01 22.39 -20.61
C LYS A 6 19.38 21.01 -20.38
N ALA A 7 19.58 20.08 -21.32
CA ALA A 7 19.09 18.71 -21.22
C ALA A 7 19.61 17.96 -19.98
N PHE A 8 20.85 18.25 -19.55
CA PHE A 8 21.39 17.69 -18.30
C PHE A 8 20.59 18.20 -17.09
N TRP A 9 20.31 19.50 -17.02
CA TRP A 9 19.54 20.07 -15.91
C TRP A 9 18.08 19.64 -15.91
N GLU A 10 17.47 19.44 -17.08
CA GLU A 10 16.14 18.84 -17.21
C GLU A 10 16.10 17.41 -16.67
N GLN A 11 17.16 16.62 -16.89
CA GLN A 11 17.26 15.26 -16.32
C GLN A 11 17.40 15.29 -14.80
N VAL A 12 18.25 16.18 -14.25
CA VAL A 12 18.43 16.34 -12.80
C VAL A 12 17.13 16.83 -12.14
N ARG A 13 16.47 17.82 -12.76
CA ARG A 13 15.17 18.33 -12.34
C ARG A 13 14.15 17.21 -12.29
N GLY A 14 13.96 16.48 -13.39
CA GLY A 14 12.98 15.39 -13.43
C GLY A 14 13.22 14.32 -12.36
N ALA A 15 14.48 14.00 -12.04
CA ALA A 15 14.80 13.08 -10.95
C ALA A 15 14.44 13.66 -9.57
N TYR A 16 14.68 14.96 -9.34
CA TYR A 16 14.26 15.64 -8.12
C TYR A 16 12.74 15.70 -7.96
N GLU A 17 12.02 16.07 -9.02
CA GLU A 17 10.56 16.22 -9.01
C GLU A 17 9.85 14.86 -8.80
N ARG A 18 10.41 13.77 -9.34
CA ARG A 18 9.97 12.38 -9.06
C ARG A 18 10.37 11.84 -7.68
N GLY A 19 11.00 12.65 -6.85
CA GLY A 19 11.41 12.25 -5.50
C GLY A 19 12.50 11.17 -5.47
N GLU A 20 13.31 11.02 -6.53
CA GLU A 20 14.36 9.99 -6.63
C GLU A 20 15.54 10.22 -5.67
N GLY A 21 15.62 11.39 -5.03
CA GLY A 21 16.65 11.67 -4.05
C GLY A 21 16.69 13.14 -3.63
N SER A 22 17.32 13.37 -2.49
CA SER A 22 17.70 14.69 -2.02
C SER A 22 18.72 15.35 -2.95
N TYR A 23 18.92 16.66 -2.80
CA TYR A 23 19.97 17.38 -3.53
C TYR A 23 21.39 16.80 -3.33
N GLN A 24 21.65 16.12 -2.21
CA GLN A 24 22.93 15.46 -1.96
C GLN A 24 23.07 14.18 -2.80
N GLU A 25 22.05 13.32 -2.78
CA GLU A 25 22.06 12.07 -3.56
C GLU A 25 22.10 12.35 -5.07
N LEU A 26 21.40 13.39 -5.53
CA LEU A 26 21.47 13.84 -6.92
C LEU A 26 22.84 14.44 -7.26
N ALA A 27 23.47 15.16 -6.34
CA ALA A 27 24.81 15.69 -6.53
C ALA A 27 25.85 14.58 -6.75
N GLU A 28 25.79 13.54 -5.92
CA GLU A 28 26.63 12.36 -6.05
C GLU A 28 26.35 11.60 -7.35
N ARG A 29 25.08 11.34 -7.67
CA ARG A 29 24.67 10.60 -8.89
C ARG A 29 25.07 11.30 -10.18
N PHE A 30 24.92 12.61 -10.25
CA PHE A 30 25.17 13.38 -11.47
C PHE A 30 26.56 14.02 -11.53
N GLY A 31 27.39 13.78 -10.51
CA GLY A 31 28.77 14.29 -10.45
C GLY A 31 28.85 15.82 -10.41
N VAL A 32 27.95 16.45 -9.68
CA VAL A 32 27.86 17.92 -9.54
C VAL A 32 27.82 18.28 -8.06
N SER A 33 28.33 19.46 -7.69
CA SER A 33 28.29 19.87 -6.30
C SER A 33 26.85 20.11 -5.82
N LYS A 34 26.55 19.75 -4.56
CA LYS A 34 25.27 20.04 -3.91
C LYS A 34 24.90 21.52 -4.01
N ARG A 35 25.87 22.43 -3.84
CA ARG A 35 25.65 23.88 -3.96
C ARG A 35 25.14 24.27 -5.35
N THR A 36 25.70 23.68 -6.40
CA THR A 36 25.27 23.95 -7.78
C THR A 36 23.85 23.46 -8.01
N ILE A 37 23.50 22.25 -7.55
CA ILE A 37 22.14 21.72 -7.66
C ILE A 37 21.14 22.56 -6.86
N CYS A 38 21.44 22.91 -5.61
CA CYS A 38 20.56 23.74 -4.79
C CYS A 38 20.32 25.13 -5.41
N ARG A 39 21.34 25.71 -6.07
CA ARG A 39 21.19 26.99 -6.77
C ARG A 39 20.23 26.85 -7.96
N HIS A 40 20.46 25.86 -8.83
CA HIS A 40 19.55 25.58 -9.95
C HIS A 40 18.11 25.31 -9.51
N GLY A 41 17.93 24.47 -8.47
CA GLY A 41 16.60 24.17 -7.96
C GLY A 41 15.86 25.38 -7.38
N LYS A 42 16.59 26.38 -6.84
CA LYS A 42 16.01 27.65 -6.40
C LYS A 42 15.72 28.58 -7.58
N ASP A 43 16.68 28.74 -8.49
CA ASP A 43 16.58 29.64 -9.64
C ASP A 43 15.44 29.23 -10.59
N GLU A 44 15.14 27.92 -10.67
CA GLU A 44 14.09 27.35 -11.52
C GLU A 44 12.84 26.87 -10.75
N ALA A 45 12.75 27.15 -9.45
CA ALA A 45 11.64 26.77 -8.56
C ALA A 45 11.20 25.31 -8.72
N TRP A 46 12.14 24.37 -8.52
CA TRP A 46 11.81 22.94 -8.61
C TRP A 46 10.89 22.49 -7.48
N GLU A 47 9.81 21.81 -7.84
CA GLU A 47 8.81 21.29 -6.90
C GLU A 47 8.75 19.77 -6.95
N LYS A 48 8.53 19.15 -5.79
CA LYS A 48 8.39 17.70 -5.75
C LYS A 48 6.98 17.31 -6.16
N THR A 49 6.86 16.54 -7.22
CA THR A 49 5.63 15.85 -7.59
C THR A 49 5.41 14.64 -6.68
N GLU A 50 6.48 13.96 -6.25
CA GLU A 50 6.41 12.87 -5.28
C GLU A 50 7.19 13.17 -4.00
N PRO A 51 6.72 12.69 -2.82
CA PRO A 51 7.47 12.78 -1.57
C PRO A 51 8.84 12.12 -1.68
N LEU A 52 9.87 12.70 -1.06
CA LEU A 52 11.15 12.00 -0.90
C LEU A 52 10.95 10.80 0.01
N LEU A 53 11.09 9.61 -0.57
CA LEU A 53 11.12 8.37 0.18
C LEU A 53 12.53 8.10 0.68
N ARG A 54 12.62 7.64 1.93
CA ARG A 54 13.86 7.05 2.45
C ARG A 54 14.22 5.78 1.65
N PRO A 55 15.50 5.36 1.63
CA PRO A 55 15.91 4.16 0.92
C PRO A 55 15.06 2.92 1.23
N GLU A 56 14.68 2.69 2.49
CA GLU A 56 13.84 1.54 2.87
C GLU A 56 12.43 1.66 2.31
N GLN A 57 11.86 2.87 2.30
CA GLN A 57 10.53 3.13 1.76
C GLN A 57 10.51 2.97 0.24
N ARG A 58 11.59 3.35 -0.45
CA ARG A 58 11.75 3.14 -1.90
C ARG A 58 11.82 1.65 -2.23
N ALA A 59 12.64 0.89 -1.49
CA ALA A 59 12.74 -0.56 -1.66
C ALA A 59 11.39 -1.25 -1.42
N MET A 60 10.66 -0.85 -0.37
CA MET A 60 9.32 -1.37 -0.10
C MET A 60 8.35 -1.04 -1.24
N ARG A 61 8.37 0.19 -1.77
CA ARG A 61 7.54 0.58 -2.91
C ARG A 61 7.81 -0.28 -4.14
N GLU A 62 9.08 -0.54 -4.45
CA GLU A 62 9.47 -1.39 -5.58
C GLU A 62 8.98 -2.84 -5.41
N VAL A 63 9.10 -3.40 -4.21
CA VAL A 63 8.58 -4.74 -3.90
C VAL A 63 7.07 -4.79 -4.06
N THR A 64 6.34 -3.80 -3.52
CA THR A 64 4.89 -3.70 -3.66
C THR A 64 4.47 -3.58 -5.13
N GLN A 65 5.18 -2.79 -5.94
CA GLN A 65 4.90 -2.67 -7.37
C GLN A 65 5.10 -4.00 -8.10
N LYS A 66 6.22 -4.69 -7.85
CA LYS A 66 6.48 -6.01 -8.44
C LYS A 66 5.43 -7.04 -8.04
N LEU A 67 5.04 -7.05 -6.75
CA LEU A 67 4.00 -7.92 -6.24
C LEU A 67 2.65 -7.62 -6.89
N HIS A 68 2.27 -6.34 -6.99
CA HIS A 68 1.05 -5.92 -7.67
C HIS A 68 1.04 -6.37 -9.14
N SER A 69 2.12 -6.13 -9.89
CA SER A 69 2.20 -6.61 -11.28
C SER A 69 2.17 -8.13 -11.41
N ALA A 70 2.73 -8.87 -10.44
CA ALA A 70 2.64 -10.32 -10.42
C ALA A 70 1.21 -10.78 -10.13
N ALA A 71 0.53 -10.16 -9.17
CA ALA A 71 -0.87 -10.44 -8.85
C ALA A 71 -1.80 -10.13 -10.03
N MET A 72 -1.61 -9.01 -10.72
CA MET A 72 -2.41 -8.65 -11.89
C MET A 72 -2.24 -9.66 -13.03
N ARG A 73 -1.01 -10.12 -13.31
CA ARG A 73 -0.78 -11.19 -14.30
C ARG A 73 -1.45 -12.49 -13.92
N GLU A 74 -1.51 -12.81 -12.63
CA GLU A 74 -2.19 -14.01 -12.15
C GLU A 74 -3.71 -13.89 -12.25
N VAL A 75 -4.27 -12.71 -12.00
CA VAL A 75 -5.68 -12.40 -12.26
C VAL A 75 -5.99 -12.53 -13.75
N GLU A 76 -5.20 -11.91 -14.63
CA GLU A 76 -5.36 -12.04 -16.09
C GLU A 76 -5.30 -13.51 -16.52
N ARG A 77 -4.37 -14.31 -15.97
CA ARG A 77 -4.25 -15.74 -16.24
C ARG A 77 -5.49 -16.54 -15.81
N LEU A 78 -6.12 -16.17 -14.69
CA LEU A 78 -7.37 -16.75 -14.21
C LEU A 78 -8.59 -16.28 -15.00
N GLU A 79 -8.55 -15.09 -15.59
CA GLU A 79 -9.59 -14.59 -16.49
C GLU A 79 -9.48 -15.25 -17.89
N GLU A 80 -8.27 -15.56 -18.36
CA GLU A 80 -8.01 -16.24 -19.63
C GLU A 80 -8.26 -17.75 -19.59
N GLN A 81 -8.04 -18.39 -18.44
CA GLN A 81 -8.49 -19.75 -18.19
C GLN A 81 -9.95 -19.67 -17.73
N GLU A 82 -10.93 -19.92 -18.61
CA GLU A 82 -12.32 -20.16 -18.19
C GLU A 82 -12.29 -21.04 -16.93
N ALA A 83 -12.65 -20.46 -15.78
CA ALA A 83 -12.55 -21.18 -14.52
C ALA A 83 -13.37 -22.47 -14.68
N ASP A 84 -12.68 -23.62 -14.65
CA ASP A 84 -13.34 -24.90 -14.80
C ASP A 84 -14.55 -24.95 -13.85
N VAL A 85 -15.66 -25.51 -14.32
CA VAL A 85 -16.93 -25.58 -13.61
C VAL A 85 -16.75 -26.15 -12.20
N LYS A 86 -15.70 -26.97 -12.00
CA LYS A 86 -15.26 -27.45 -10.69
C LYS A 86 -14.78 -26.33 -9.76
N THR A 87 -13.87 -25.46 -10.21
CA THR A 87 -13.35 -24.32 -9.42
C THR A 87 -14.47 -23.36 -9.03
N ILE A 88 -15.41 -23.07 -9.94
CA ILE A 88 -16.58 -22.23 -9.64
C ILE A 88 -17.48 -22.89 -8.58
N ARG A 89 -17.70 -24.21 -8.68
CA ARG A 89 -18.48 -24.96 -7.68
C ARG A 89 -17.80 -24.97 -6.31
N ASP A 90 -16.50 -25.22 -6.28
CA ASP A 90 -15.73 -25.30 -5.04
C ASP A 90 -15.69 -23.93 -4.33
N LEU A 91 -15.48 -22.84 -5.07
CA LEU A 91 -15.57 -21.48 -4.53
C LEU A 91 -16.99 -21.14 -4.06
N THR A 92 -18.02 -21.57 -4.78
CA THR A 92 -19.42 -21.38 -4.36
C THR A 92 -19.74 -22.12 -3.06
N ALA A 93 -19.21 -23.34 -2.89
CA ALA A 93 -19.37 -24.11 -1.67
C ALA A 93 -18.70 -23.41 -0.48
N LEU A 94 -17.45 -22.97 -0.64
CA LEU A 94 -16.72 -22.24 0.39
C LEU A 94 -17.43 -20.94 0.81
N VAL A 95 -17.97 -20.17 -0.13
CA VAL A 95 -18.73 -18.95 0.18
C VAL A 95 -20.03 -19.27 0.96
N ARG A 96 -20.68 -20.41 0.71
CA ARG A 96 -21.86 -20.84 1.46
C ARG A 96 -21.50 -21.22 2.90
N GLU A 97 -20.42 -21.97 3.08
CA GLU A 97 -19.93 -22.36 4.41
C GLU A 97 -19.54 -21.13 5.24
N LEU A 98 -18.80 -20.18 4.65
CA LEU A 98 -18.45 -18.93 5.33
C LEU A 98 -19.68 -18.11 5.73
N ASN A 99 -20.70 -18.05 4.89
CA ASN A 99 -21.96 -17.39 5.23
C ASN A 99 -22.74 -18.10 6.34
N GLN A 100 -22.67 -19.43 6.42
CA GLN A 100 -23.27 -20.19 7.52
C GLN A 100 -22.54 -19.94 8.83
N LEU A 101 -21.21 -19.99 8.82
CA LEU A 101 -20.38 -19.67 9.99
C LEU A 101 -20.61 -18.25 10.48
N ALA A 102 -20.68 -17.27 9.58
CA ALA A 102 -20.97 -15.88 9.94
C ALA A 102 -22.38 -15.67 10.51
N LYS A 103 -23.34 -16.53 10.17
CA LYS A 103 -24.68 -16.53 10.77
C LYS A 103 -24.67 -17.16 12.17
N CYS A 104 -23.99 -18.29 12.34
CA CYS A 104 -23.83 -18.93 13.64
C CYS A 104 -23.13 -17.99 14.64
N ASP A 105 -22.07 -17.28 14.23
CA ASP A 105 -21.37 -16.31 15.10
C ASP A 105 -22.25 -15.11 15.52
N ARG A 106 -23.29 -14.78 14.74
CA ARG A 106 -24.28 -13.76 15.15
C ARG A 106 -25.30 -14.32 16.15
N GLU A 107 -25.72 -15.56 15.98
CA GLU A 107 -26.72 -16.22 16.84
C GLU A 107 -26.14 -16.49 18.25
N ASP A 108 -24.89 -16.96 18.34
CA ASP A 108 -24.19 -17.19 19.62
C ASP A 108 -24.02 -15.90 20.45
N ARG A 109 -23.80 -14.75 19.78
CA ARG A 109 -23.74 -13.43 20.45
C ARG A 109 -25.09 -12.96 20.96
N THR A 110 -26.19 -13.33 20.30
CA THR A 110 -27.55 -12.99 20.78
C THR A 110 -28.03 -13.87 21.91
N GLU A 111 -27.55 -15.12 22.01
CA GLU A 111 -27.89 -16.05 23.09
C GLU A 111 -27.04 -15.78 24.35
N SER A 112 -25.76 -15.43 24.19
CA SER A 112 -24.87 -15.03 25.31
C SER A 112 -25.27 -13.72 26.02
N LEU A 113 -26.16 -12.90 25.42
CA LEU A 113 -26.69 -11.67 26.03
C LEU A 113 -28.01 -11.88 26.80
N ARG A 114 -28.51 -13.12 26.88
CA ARG A 114 -29.79 -13.43 27.53
C ARG A 114 -29.62 -14.23 28.84
N VAL A 115 -28.59 -13.93 29.64
CA VAL A 115 -28.54 -14.36 31.04
C VAL A 115 -29.29 -13.33 31.89
N GLN A 116 -30.51 -13.69 32.28
CA GLN A 116 -31.31 -12.98 33.27
C GLN A 116 -30.56 -12.89 34.61
N TRP A 117 -30.40 -11.68 35.13
CA TRP A 117 -30.31 -11.49 36.58
C TRP A 117 -31.72 -11.70 37.13
N GLY A 118 -32.04 -12.94 37.50
CA GLY A 118 -33.21 -13.24 38.31
C GLY A 118 -32.99 -12.66 39.71
N GLU A 119 -33.84 -11.71 40.08
CA GLU A 119 -33.99 -11.26 41.46
C GLU A 119 -34.30 -12.47 42.35
N GLU A 120 -33.40 -12.79 43.28
CA GLU A 120 -33.76 -13.61 44.44
C GLU A 120 -33.66 -12.71 45.66
N THR A 121 -34.77 -12.02 45.93
CA THR A 121 -35.05 -11.40 47.22
C THR A 121 -35.29 -12.52 48.24
N GLU A 122 -34.26 -12.90 49.00
CA GLU A 122 -34.47 -13.66 50.23
C GLU A 122 -34.54 -12.70 51.42
N GLN A 123 -35.78 -12.44 51.85
CA GLN A 123 -36.06 -11.96 53.21
C GLN A 123 -35.70 -13.07 54.20
N TRP A 124 -34.73 -12.83 55.08
CA TRP A 124 -34.69 -13.49 56.39
C TRP A 124 -34.26 -12.49 57.46
N SER A 125 -35.10 -12.41 58.50
CA SER A 125 -35.08 -11.50 59.64
C SER A 125 -34.01 -11.87 60.67
N GLU A 126 -33.53 -10.85 61.40
CA GLU A 126 -33.50 -10.79 62.87
C GLU A 126 -33.53 -9.33 63.35
#